data_AF-A0ABD5DW75-F1
#
_entry.id   AF-A0ABD5DW75-F1
#
_cell.length_a   1.000
_cell.length_b   1.000
_cell.length_c   1.000
_cell.angle_alpha   90.00
_cell.angle_beta   90.00
_cell.angle_gamma   90.00
#
_symmetry.space_group_name_H-M   'P 1'
#
loop_
_entity.id
_entity.type
_entity.pdbx_description
1 polymer ?
#
loop_
_entity_poly.entity_id
_entity_poly.type
_entity_poly.pdbx_seq_one_letter_code
_entity_poly.pdbx_strand_id
1 'polypeptide(L)'
;FDYDYQNLHNAPESKHQPIARPRSLITGQRMDKITSGPNWEEILGGEFEKRAKDQNFDNMQKAMYGQFENTFMMYLPRLCEHCLN
;
A
#
# COMPACT_ATOMS: atom_id res chain seq x y z
N PHE A 1 -10.92 1.70 -2.87
CA PHE A 1 -11.28 1.24 -4.23
C PHE A 1 -11.88 -0.14 -4.09
N ASP A 2 -12.56 -0.60 -5.12
CA ASP A 2 -13.06 -1.98 -5.22
C ASP A 2 -12.78 -2.49 -6.64
N TYR A 3 -13.15 -3.71 -6.98
CA TYR A 3 -12.96 -4.29 -8.30
C TYR A 3 -14.29 -4.68 -8.94
N ASP A 4 -14.33 -4.59 -10.27
CA ASP A 4 -15.46 -5.06 -11.05
C ASP A 4 -15.41 -6.60 -11.22
N TYR A 5 -15.64 -7.33 -10.13
CA TYR A 5 -15.62 -8.79 -10.12
C TYR A 5 -16.70 -9.41 -11.00
N GLN A 6 -17.84 -8.73 -11.17
CA GLN A 6 -18.95 -9.22 -12.00
C GLN A 6 -18.55 -9.38 -13.48
N ASN A 7 -17.56 -8.62 -13.95
CA ASN A 7 -17.00 -8.81 -15.28
C ASN A 7 -16.38 -10.22 -15.48
N LEU A 8 -15.96 -10.91 -14.41
CA LEU A 8 -15.45 -12.28 -14.52
C LEU A 8 -16.55 -13.32 -14.76
N HIS A 9 -17.79 -13.00 -14.39
CA HIS A 9 -18.95 -13.90 -14.50
C HIS A 9 -19.80 -13.62 -15.74
N ASN A 10 -19.96 -12.34 -16.07
CA ASN A 10 -20.95 -11.88 -17.04
C ASN A 10 -20.33 -11.40 -18.36
N ALA A 11 -19.00 -11.44 -18.50
CA ALA A 11 -18.36 -11.02 -19.73
C ALA A 11 -18.84 -11.88 -20.92
N PRO A 12 -19.19 -11.25 -22.05
CA PRO A 12 -19.52 -11.98 -23.27
C PRO A 12 -18.28 -12.67 -23.83
N GLU A 13 -18.50 -13.58 -24.79
CA GLU A 13 -17.42 -14.19 -25.54
C GLU A 13 -16.53 -13.13 -26.19
N SER A 14 -15.23 -13.25 -26.00
CA SER A 14 -14.23 -12.30 -26.46
C SER A 14 -12.91 -13.02 -26.73
N LYS A 15 -12.06 -12.42 -27.57
CA LYS A 15 -10.71 -12.93 -27.85
C LYS A 15 -9.79 -12.83 -26.63
N HIS A 16 -10.13 -12.00 -25.66
CA HIS A 16 -9.29 -11.73 -24.49
C HIS A 16 -10.00 -12.14 -23.21
N GLN A 17 -9.23 -12.68 -22.27
CA GLN A 17 -9.72 -13.07 -20.96
C GLN A 17 -10.29 -11.85 -20.22
N PRO A 18 -11.48 -11.96 -19.61
CA PRO A 18 -12.02 -10.89 -18.77
C PRO A 18 -11.18 -10.73 -17.49
N ILE A 19 -11.09 -9.50 -16.99
CA ILE A 19 -10.40 -9.19 -15.73
C ILE A 19 -11.23 -8.23 -14.89
N ALA A 20 -11.13 -8.36 -13.56
CA ALA A 20 -11.72 -7.42 -12.62
C ALA A 20 -10.78 -6.21 -12.46
N ARG A 21 -11.13 -5.07 -13.04
CA ARG A 21 -10.32 -3.83 -12.93
C ARG A 21 -10.81 -2.94 -11.79
N PRO A 22 -9.94 -2.08 -11.24
CA PRO A 22 -10.29 -1.25 -10.09
C PRO A 22 -11.30 -0.14 -10.42
N ARG A 23 -12.17 0.14 -9.47
CA ARG A 23 -13.20 1.16 -9.48
C ARG A 23 -13.12 2.00 -8.21
N SER A 24 -13.31 3.30 -8.34
CA SER A 24 -13.36 4.20 -7.19
C SER A 24 -14.63 3.94 -6.37
N LEU A 25 -14.49 3.78 -5.06
CA LEU A 25 -15.64 3.73 -4.14
C LEU A 25 -16.22 5.13 -3.88
N ILE A 26 -15.49 6.19 -4.21
CA ILE A 26 -15.94 7.58 -4.02
C ILE A 26 -16.74 8.06 -5.23
N THR A 27 -16.21 7.86 -6.44
CA THR A 27 -16.80 8.39 -7.68
C THR A 27 -17.53 7.34 -8.50
N GLY A 28 -17.35 6.05 -8.19
CA GLY A 28 -17.87 4.95 -9.02
C GLY A 28 -17.14 4.77 -10.35
N GLN A 29 -16.20 5.63 -10.72
CA GLN A 29 -15.51 5.59 -12.01
C GLN A 29 -14.38 4.55 -12.04
N ARG A 30 -14.04 4.11 -13.26
CA ARG A 30 -12.87 3.27 -13.53
C ARG A 30 -11.60 3.96 -13.06
N MET A 31 -10.72 3.23 -12.40
CA MET A 31 -9.37 3.69 -12.10
C MET A 31 -8.39 3.09 -13.12
N ASP A 32 -7.46 3.91 -13.60
CA ASP A 32 -6.39 3.41 -14.48
C ASP A 32 -5.39 2.55 -13.71
N LYS A 33 -5.00 3.00 -12.51
CA LYS A 33 -4.10 2.29 -11.61
C LYS A 33 -4.42 2.64 -10.16
N ILE A 34 -4.24 1.68 -9.25
CA ILE A 34 -4.17 1.94 -7.81
C ILE A 34 -2.76 2.45 -7.48
N THR A 35 -2.66 3.62 -6.90
CA THR A 35 -1.37 4.29 -6.62
C THR A 35 -1.04 4.40 -5.13
N SER A 36 -1.98 4.04 -4.25
CA SER A 36 -1.81 4.08 -2.79
C SER A 36 -2.81 3.16 -2.09
N GLY A 37 -2.51 2.80 -0.85
CA GLY A 37 -3.33 1.98 0.04
C GLY A 37 -2.95 2.21 1.50
N PRO A 38 -3.77 1.75 2.46
CA PRO A 38 -3.56 2.02 3.90
C PRO A 38 -2.32 1.32 4.48
N ASN A 39 -1.77 0.33 3.77
CA ASN A 39 -0.62 -0.47 4.18
C ASN A 39 0.43 -0.53 3.04
N TRP A 40 0.66 0.59 2.35
CA TRP A 40 1.45 0.65 1.11
C TRP A 40 2.96 0.39 1.32
N GLU A 41 3.47 0.61 2.52
CA GLU A 41 4.89 0.48 2.90
C GLU A 41 5.19 -0.87 3.59
N GLU A 42 4.27 -1.83 3.51
CA GLU A 42 4.38 -3.15 4.14
C GLU A 42 5.61 -3.94 3.66
N ILE A 43 6.20 -4.73 4.56
CA ILE A 43 7.44 -5.52 4.35
C ILE A 43 8.51 -4.70 3.60
N LEU A 44 8.75 -3.48 4.09
CA LEU A 44 9.76 -2.57 3.53
C LEU A 44 9.49 -2.18 2.06
N GLY A 45 8.22 -2.17 1.65
CA GLY A 45 7.76 -1.77 0.33
C GLY A 45 8.16 -0.33 -0.01
N GLY A 46 9.04 -0.19 -1.01
CA GLY A 46 9.58 1.10 -1.45
C GLY A 46 11.05 1.32 -1.07
N GLU A 47 11.67 2.28 -1.72
CA GLU A 47 13.08 2.63 -1.53
C GLU A 47 13.36 3.08 -0.09
N PHE A 48 14.53 2.70 0.43
CA PHE A 48 14.95 3.11 1.78
C PHE A 48 14.98 4.63 1.94
N GLU A 49 15.38 5.41 0.93
CA GLU A 49 15.39 6.87 1.01
C GLU A 49 14.00 7.46 1.32
N LYS A 50 12.93 6.83 0.81
CA LYS A 50 11.55 7.26 1.09
C LYS A 50 11.13 6.84 2.50
N ARG A 51 11.38 5.58 2.88
CA ARG A 51 11.02 5.03 4.19
C ARG A 51 11.84 5.63 5.35
N ALA A 52 13.08 6.01 5.10
CA ALA A 52 13.98 6.63 6.08
C ALA A 52 13.56 8.05 6.46
N LYS A 53 12.51 8.61 5.85
CA LYS A 53 11.85 9.86 6.29
C LYS A 53 10.94 9.66 7.50
N ASP A 54 10.82 8.42 8.01
CA ASP A 54 10.18 8.13 9.29
C ASP A 54 10.76 9.04 10.40
N GLN A 55 9.87 9.66 11.18
CA GLN A 55 10.20 10.59 12.26
C GLN A 55 11.05 9.92 13.35
N ASN A 56 10.94 8.61 13.52
CA ASN A 56 11.73 7.88 14.50
C ASN A 56 13.24 7.87 14.16
N PHE A 57 13.64 8.31 12.95
CA PHE A 57 15.04 8.44 12.54
C PHE A 57 15.67 9.84 12.68
N ASP A 58 14.94 10.86 13.14
CA ASP A 58 15.37 12.28 13.05
C ASP A 58 16.75 12.58 13.68
N ASN A 59 17.16 11.83 14.70
CA ASN A 59 18.44 12.03 15.41
C ASN A 59 19.37 10.80 15.31
N MET A 60 19.22 9.99 14.26
CA MET A 60 19.98 8.76 14.05
C MET A 60 20.81 8.79 12.78
N GLN A 61 22.02 8.21 12.83
CA GLN A 61 22.78 7.90 11.62
C GLN A 61 22.17 6.68 10.91
N LYS A 62 21.21 6.92 10.02
CA LYS A 62 20.40 5.87 9.39
C LYS A 62 20.99 5.21 8.15
N ALA A 63 22.11 5.72 7.61
CA ALA A 63 22.70 5.24 6.36
C ALA A 63 23.02 3.72 6.37
N MET A 64 23.48 3.20 7.51
CA MET A 64 23.81 1.79 7.67
C MET A 64 22.60 0.87 7.43
N TYR A 65 21.40 1.30 7.82
CA TYR A 65 20.17 0.49 7.71
C TYR A 65 19.61 0.40 6.28
N GLY A 66 20.19 1.15 5.34
CA GLY A 66 19.93 0.97 3.91
C GLY A 66 20.72 -0.17 3.27
N GLN A 67 21.68 -0.77 4.00
CA GLN A 67 22.46 -1.91 3.54
C GLN A 67 21.67 -3.21 3.75
N PHE A 68 21.81 -4.16 2.83
CA PHE A 68 21.07 -5.41 2.86
C PHE A 68 21.31 -6.19 4.17
N GLU A 69 22.57 -6.29 4.60
CA GLU A 69 23.01 -7.02 5.79
C GLU A 69 22.49 -6.41 7.10
N ASN A 70 22.16 -5.12 7.08
CA ASN A 70 21.70 -4.36 8.25
C ASN A 70 20.21 -4.02 8.15
N THR A 71 19.48 -4.68 7.26
CA THR A 71 18.04 -4.48 7.08
C THR A 71 17.27 -5.01 8.29
N PHE A 72 16.38 -4.18 8.83
CA PHE A 72 15.44 -4.57 9.88
C PHE A 72 14.06 -4.00 9.59
N MET A 73 13.04 -4.60 10.21
CA MET A 73 11.66 -4.11 10.19
C MET A 73 10.94 -4.48 11.48
N MET A 74 9.94 -3.69 11.86
CA MET A 74 9.07 -3.98 13.00
C MET A 74 7.63 -3.64 12.63
N TYR A 75 6.67 -4.22 13.38
CA TYR A 75 5.25 -3.89 13.23
C TYR A 75 4.81 -2.94 14.33
N LEU A 76 3.97 -1.97 13.98
CA LEU A 76 3.35 -1.02 14.92
C LEU A 76 1.83 -1.07 14.80
N PRO A 77 1.15 -2.07 15.40
CA PRO A 77 -0.30 -2.06 15.52
C PRO A 77 -0.71 -0.94 16.49
N ARG A 78 -1.76 -0.17 16.14
CA ARG A 78 -2.26 0.94 16.96
C ARG A 78 -3.75 1.15 16.78
N LEU A 79 -4.38 1.74 17.78
CA LEU A 79 -5.78 2.17 17.79
C LEU A 79 -5.89 3.49 18.55
N CYS A 80 -7.10 3.87 18.95
CA CYS A 80 -7.28 5.03 19.83
C CYS A 80 -6.57 4.81 21.17
N GLU A 81 -5.77 5.78 21.64
CA GLU A 81 -5.07 5.68 22.93
C GLU A 81 -5.97 5.92 24.15
N HIS A 82 -7.20 6.43 23.97
CA HIS A 82 -8.13 6.78 25.05
C HIS A 82 -7.45 7.57 26.20
N CYS A 83 -6.68 8.59 25.84
CA CYS A 83 -5.92 9.42 26.78
C CYS A 83 -6.81 9.98 27.90
N LEU A 84 -6.22 10.12 29.09
CA LEU A 84 -6.99 10.37 30.31
C LEU A 84 -7.47 11.82 30.51
N ASN A 85 -7.04 12.80 29.71
CA ASN A 85 -7.58 14.17 29.61
C ASN A 85 -6.95 14.93 28.44
#